data_AF-A0A2A4NQQ9-F1
#
_entry.id   AF-A0A2A4NQQ9-F1
#
_cell.length_a   1.000
_cell.length_b   1.000
_cell.length_c   1.000
_cell.angle_alpha   90.00
_cell.angle_beta   90.00
_cell.angle_gamma   90.00
#
_symmetry.space_group_name_H-M   'P 1'
#
loop_
_entity.id
_entity.type
_entity.pdbx_description
1 polymer ?
#
loop_
_entity_poly.entity_id
_entity_poly.type
_entity_poly.pdbx_seq_one_letter_code
_entity_poly.pdbx_strand_id
1 'polypeptide(L)'
;MIRAITGPLRSFLGRFSRSENGSATIEFAITFPAMLFLMLSGVELGMITLQHSMLERALDMTVREIRLGTGTAPQHDQIKAMICARAGFIANCDTSLRLEMIQVDPRAWVDIPMDADCTDQSVEVTPVRSFVNGLENELMFLRACAKFTPVFPTSGLGKNINKDAAGQYSLVSTSAFVQEPR
;
A
#
# COMPACT_ATOMS: atom_id res chain seq x y z
N MET A 1 -0.84 -34.18 48.93
CA MET A 1 -0.28 -34.79 47.70
C MET A 1 0.45 -33.84 46.75
N ILE A 2 0.55 -32.51 47.00
CA ILE A 2 1.12 -31.56 46.03
C ILE A 2 2.66 -31.40 46.11
N ARG A 3 3.32 -31.83 47.21
CA ARG A 3 4.77 -31.62 47.42
C ARG A 3 5.71 -32.62 46.72
N ALA A 4 5.22 -33.70 46.12
CA ALA A 4 6.07 -34.76 45.56
C ALA A 4 6.53 -34.50 44.10
N ILE A 5 5.85 -33.61 43.37
CA ILE A 5 6.11 -33.36 41.94
C ILE A 5 7.22 -32.30 41.74
N THR A 6 7.50 -31.48 42.75
CA THR A 6 8.47 -30.36 42.65
C THR A 6 9.94 -30.79 42.76
N GLY A 7 10.23 -31.96 43.34
CA GLY A 7 11.59 -32.47 43.53
C GLY A 7 12.32 -32.85 42.23
N PRO A 8 11.75 -33.74 41.38
CA PRO A 8 12.41 -34.18 40.15
C PRO A 8 12.52 -33.07 39.09
N LEU A 9 11.55 -32.15 39.04
CA LEU A 9 11.62 -30.98 38.15
C LEU A 9 12.79 -30.06 38.52
N ARG A 10 13.02 -29.85 39.82
CA ARG A 10 14.07 -28.95 40.32
C ARG A 10 15.48 -29.51 40.10
N SER A 11 15.66 -30.83 40.21
CA SER A 11 16.94 -31.47 39.88
C SER A 11 17.20 -31.51 38.38
N PHE A 12 16.17 -31.71 37.56
CA PHE A 12 16.27 -31.66 36.10
C PHE A 12 16.67 -30.26 35.61
N LEU A 13 16.00 -29.21 36.12
CA LEU A 13 16.34 -27.81 35.82
C LEU A 13 17.76 -27.44 36.28
N GLY A 14 18.22 -27.93 37.44
CA GLY A 14 19.59 -27.71 37.92
C GLY A 14 20.66 -28.46 37.12
N ARG A 15 20.33 -29.63 36.54
CA ARG A 15 21.23 -30.37 35.65
C ARG A 15 21.28 -29.73 34.25
N PHE A 16 20.15 -29.23 33.77
CA PHE A 16 20.05 -28.49 32.51
C PHE A 16 20.78 -27.15 32.57
N SER A 17 20.72 -26.42 33.70
CA SER A 17 21.48 -25.17 33.85
C SER A 17 23.00 -25.36 33.92
N ARG A 18 23.48 -26.59 34.11
CA ARG A 18 24.89 -26.97 34.16
C ARG A 18 25.39 -27.65 32.89
N SER A 19 24.52 -27.89 31.91
CA SER A 19 24.92 -28.55 30.67
C SER A 19 25.39 -27.53 29.62
N GLU A 20 26.63 -27.68 29.13
CA GLU A 20 27.22 -26.84 28.07
C GLU A 20 27.04 -27.42 26.65
N ASN A 21 26.32 -28.54 26.54
CA ASN A 21 26.14 -29.34 25.31
C ASN A 21 25.37 -28.62 24.17
N GLY A 22 25.09 -27.32 24.29
CA GLY A 22 24.40 -26.49 23.30
C GLY A 22 25.16 -25.21 22.91
N SER A 23 26.41 -25.01 23.35
CA SER A 23 27.14 -23.75 23.12
C SER A 23 27.21 -23.37 21.63
N ALA A 24 27.47 -24.32 20.74
CA ALA A 24 27.51 -24.08 19.29
C ALA A 24 26.12 -23.84 18.67
N THR A 25 25.05 -24.41 19.25
CA THR A 25 23.69 -24.21 18.75
C THR A 25 23.10 -22.85 19.13
N ILE A 26 23.59 -22.22 20.21
CA ILE A 26 23.12 -20.90 20.65
C ILE A 26 23.49 -19.83 19.61
N GLU A 27 24.69 -19.88 19.05
CA GLU A 27 25.13 -18.93 18.02
C GLU A 27 24.23 -19.01 16.78
N PHE A 28 23.94 -20.23 16.30
CA PHE A 28 23.04 -20.45 15.17
C PHE A 28 21.60 -20.04 15.49
N ALA A 29 21.11 -20.35 16.70
CA ALA A 29 19.76 -20.01 17.14
C ALA A 29 19.52 -18.49 17.19
N ILE A 30 20.57 -17.67 17.30
CA ILE A 30 20.47 -16.20 17.31
C ILE A 30 20.73 -15.63 15.90
N THR A 31 21.81 -16.04 15.23
CA THR A 31 22.20 -15.45 13.94
C THR A 31 21.27 -15.85 12.79
N PHE A 32 20.79 -17.10 12.77
CA PHE A 32 19.94 -17.57 11.68
C PHE A 32 18.58 -16.85 11.63
N PRO A 33 17.80 -16.73 12.73
CA PRO A 33 16.56 -15.95 12.70
C PRO A 33 16.79 -14.47 12.38
N ALA A 34 17.91 -13.88 12.82
CA ALA A 34 18.24 -12.50 12.51
C ALA A 34 18.49 -12.30 11.00
N MET A 35 19.26 -13.20 10.37
CA MET A 35 19.50 -13.16 8.92
C MET A 35 18.20 -13.39 8.13
N LEU A 36 17.39 -14.35 8.55
CA LEU A 36 16.11 -14.65 7.92
C LEU A 36 15.13 -13.46 8.03
N PHE A 37 15.13 -12.77 9.16
CA PHE A 37 14.31 -11.56 9.35
C PHE A 37 14.71 -10.43 8.41
N LEU A 38 16.02 -10.21 8.21
CA LEU A 38 16.53 -9.24 7.24
C LEU A 38 16.16 -9.63 5.80
N MET A 39 16.31 -10.90 5.45
CA MET A 39 15.94 -11.41 4.13
C MET A 39 14.44 -11.21 3.84
N LEU A 40 13.56 -11.62 4.76
CA LEU A 40 12.11 -11.45 4.61
C LEU A 40 11.71 -9.97 4.53
N SER A 41 12.36 -9.11 5.31
CA SER A 41 12.11 -7.66 5.24
C SER A 41 12.50 -7.09 3.87
N GLY A 42 13.59 -7.58 3.27
CA GLY A 42 14.01 -7.20 1.92
C GLY A 42 13.04 -7.68 0.83
N VAL A 43 12.52 -8.91 0.94
CA VAL A 43 11.50 -9.44 0.03
C VAL A 43 10.21 -8.62 0.12
N GLU A 44 9.77 -8.27 1.34
CA GLU A 44 8.59 -7.43 1.56
C GLU A 44 8.78 -6.04 0.90
N LEU A 45 9.95 -5.41 1.11
CA LEU A 45 10.25 -4.12 0.46
C LEU A 45 10.21 -4.23 -1.06
N GLY A 46 10.76 -5.32 -1.61
CA GLY A 46 10.73 -5.58 -3.05
C GLY A 46 9.30 -5.67 -3.59
N MET A 47 8.43 -6.42 -2.91
CA MET A 47 7.01 -6.54 -3.29
C MET A 47 6.27 -5.20 -3.23
N ILE A 48 6.48 -4.42 -2.16
CA ILE A 48 5.89 -3.08 -2.01
C ILE A 48 6.33 -2.16 -3.16
N THR A 49 7.62 -2.18 -3.49
CA THR A 49 8.18 -1.35 -4.58
C THR A 49 7.60 -1.75 -5.93
N LEU A 50 7.42 -3.05 -6.19
CA LEU A 50 6.78 -3.54 -7.41
C LEU A 50 5.33 -3.08 -7.52
N GLN A 51 4.57 -3.17 -6.44
CA GLN A 51 3.18 -2.69 -6.40
C GLN A 51 3.10 -1.18 -6.64
N HIS A 52 3.97 -0.40 -6.01
CA HIS A 52 4.04 1.05 -6.21
C HIS A 52 4.36 1.42 -7.66
N SER A 53 5.40 0.82 -8.23
CA SER A 53 5.82 1.07 -9.61
C SER A 53 4.74 0.67 -10.62
N MET A 54 4.03 -0.44 -10.37
CA MET A 54 2.92 -0.86 -11.22
C MET A 54 1.72 0.09 -11.13
N LEU A 55 1.40 0.60 -9.94
CA LEU A 55 0.33 1.59 -9.76
C LEU A 55 0.64 2.89 -10.51
N GLU A 56 1.86 3.42 -10.34
CA GLU A 56 2.33 4.63 -11.01
C GLU A 56 2.28 4.48 -12.53
N ARG A 57 2.80 3.36 -13.04
CA ARG A 57 2.72 3.03 -14.47
C ARG A 57 1.28 2.91 -14.97
N ALA A 58 0.40 2.24 -14.21
CA ALA A 58 -1.00 2.05 -14.59
C ALA A 58 -1.75 3.39 -14.65
N LEU A 59 -1.46 4.28 -13.71
CA LEU A 59 -2.00 5.62 -13.65
C LEU A 59 -1.52 6.47 -14.83
N ASP A 60 -0.22 6.48 -15.13
CA ASP A 60 0.34 7.22 -16.28
C ASP A 60 -0.18 6.73 -17.63
N MET A 61 -0.30 5.41 -17.83
CA MET A 61 -0.88 4.85 -19.05
C MET A 61 -2.35 5.25 -19.22
N THR A 62 -3.11 5.26 -18.13
CA THR A 62 -4.53 5.64 -18.14
C THR A 62 -4.68 7.14 -18.40
N VAL A 63 -3.88 7.97 -17.75
CA VAL A 63 -3.83 9.42 -18.01
C VAL A 63 -3.50 9.72 -19.47
N ARG A 64 -2.52 9.02 -20.05
CA ARG A 64 -2.17 9.16 -21.46
C ARG A 64 -3.34 8.81 -22.38
N GLU A 65 -4.07 7.73 -22.09
CA GLU A 65 -5.25 7.35 -22.87
C GLU A 65 -6.34 8.40 -22.79
N ILE A 66 -6.59 8.98 -21.60
CA ILE A 66 -7.55 10.08 -21.42
C ILE A 66 -7.14 11.29 -22.24
N ARG A 67 -5.87 11.70 -22.16
CA ARG A 67 -5.32 12.83 -22.95
C ARG A 67 -5.53 12.66 -24.46
N LEU A 68 -5.46 11.44 -24.96
CA LEU A 68 -5.63 11.10 -26.38
C LEU A 68 -7.08 10.73 -26.76
N GLY A 69 -7.98 10.63 -25.78
CA GLY A 69 -9.31 10.08 -25.92
C GLY A 69 -10.25 10.92 -26.80
N THR A 70 -11.02 10.25 -27.65
CA THR A 70 -11.94 10.87 -28.61
C THR A 70 -13.22 11.37 -27.95
N GLY A 71 -13.20 12.57 -27.35
CA GLY A 71 -14.38 13.40 -27.10
C GLY A 71 -15.35 12.99 -25.98
N THR A 72 -15.14 11.86 -25.30
CA THR A 72 -15.90 11.50 -24.08
C THR A 72 -14.92 11.22 -22.95
N ALA A 73 -14.83 12.11 -21.96
CA ALA A 73 -14.00 11.86 -20.79
C ALA A 73 -14.61 10.70 -19.97
N PRO A 74 -13.81 9.69 -19.61
CA PRO A 74 -14.28 8.56 -18.84
C PRO A 74 -14.72 9.00 -17.44
N GLN A 75 -15.81 8.43 -16.94
CA GLN A 75 -16.28 8.66 -15.58
C GLN A 75 -15.32 8.05 -14.54
N HIS A 76 -15.39 8.51 -13.29
CA HIS A 76 -14.56 8.05 -12.18
C HIS A 76 -14.42 6.51 -12.10
N ASP A 77 -15.54 5.78 -12.18
CA ASP A 77 -15.55 4.32 -12.15
C ASP A 77 -14.85 3.67 -13.36
N GLN A 78 -14.94 4.31 -14.53
CA GLN A 78 -14.24 3.83 -15.73
C GLN A 78 -12.72 4.04 -15.60
N ILE A 79 -12.29 5.16 -15.03
CA ILE A 79 -10.86 5.42 -14.75
C ILE A 79 -10.33 4.39 -13.75
N LYS A 80 -11.11 4.09 -12.72
CA LYS A 80 -10.80 3.04 -11.74
C LYS A 80 -10.64 1.67 -12.39
N ALA A 81 -11.59 1.27 -13.23
CA ALA A 81 -11.53 0.00 -13.95
C ALA A 81 -10.31 -0.06 -14.90
N MET A 82 -10.00 1.04 -15.60
CA MET A 82 -8.83 1.15 -16.48
C MET A 82 -7.50 0.99 -15.72
N ILE A 83 -7.38 1.62 -14.55
CA ILE A 83 -6.20 1.47 -13.68
C ILE A 83 -6.09 0.03 -13.18
N CYS A 84 -7.20 -0.55 -12.70
CA CYS A 84 -7.21 -1.93 -12.18
C CYS A 84 -6.92 -2.98 -13.25
N ALA A 85 -7.35 -2.76 -14.51
CA ALA A 85 -6.99 -3.61 -15.64
C ALA A 85 -5.48 -3.63 -15.93
N ARG A 86 -4.76 -2.56 -15.55
CA ARG A 86 -3.32 -2.38 -15.78
C ARG A 86 -2.48 -2.74 -14.54
N ALA A 87 -3.05 -2.60 -13.36
CA ALA A 87 -2.38 -2.81 -12.08
C ALA A 87 -2.49 -4.27 -11.58
N GLY A 88 -1.96 -5.22 -12.35
CA GLY A 88 -2.12 -6.66 -12.09
C GLY A 88 -1.47 -7.18 -10.79
N PHE A 89 -0.58 -6.41 -10.15
CA PHE A 89 0.04 -6.75 -8.87
C PHE A 89 -0.77 -6.30 -7.64
N ILE A 90 -1.91 -5.62 -7.85
CA ILE A 90 -2.79 -5.15 -6.77
C ILE A 90 -3.98 -6.10 -6.63
N ALA A 91 -3.98 -6.89 -5.56
CA ALA A 91 -5.11 -7.77 -5.24
C ALA A 91 -6.36 -6.95 -4.89
N ASN A 92 -7.52 -7.38 -5.39
CA ASN A 92 -8.82 -6.74 -5.15
C ASN A 92 -8.84 -5.23 -5.45
N CYS A 93 -8.10 -4.81 -6.48
CA CYS A 93 -7.94 -3.41 -6.88
C CYS A 93 -9.28 -2.64 -6.92
N ASP A 94 -10.35 -3.23 -7.46
CA ASP A 94 -11.66 -2.58 -7.52
C ASP A 94 -12.24 -2.19 -6.15
N THR A 95 -11.87 -2.91 -5.08
CA THR A 95 -12.36 -2.61 -3.73
C THR A 95 -11.37 -1.77 -2.93
N SER A 96 -10.07 -1.92 -3.19
CA SER A 96 -8.98 -1.28 -2.42
C SER A 96 -8.48 0.03 -3.02
N LEU A 97 -8.77 0.30 -4.29
CA LEU A 97 -8.40 1.54 -4.97
C LEU A 97 -9.45 2.63 -4.70
N ARG A 98 -8.97 3.81 -4.34
CA ARG A 98 -9.72 5.07 -4.21
C ARG A 98 -9.05 6.08 -5.13
N LEU A 99 -9.86 6.81 -5.90
CA LEU A 99 -9.39 7.84 -6.81
C LEU A 99 -9.94 9.19 -6.37
N GLU A 100 -9.05 10.17 -6.27
CA GLU A 100 -9.33 11.57 -6.03
C GLU A 100 -9.03 12.34 -7.32
N MET A 101 -10.01 13.11 -7.80
CA MET A 101 -9.92 13.92 -9.02
C MET A 101 -10.20 15.37 -8.64
N ILE A 102 -9.22 16.24 -8.83
CA ILE A 102 -9.31 17.66 -8.48
C ILE A 102 -9.07 18.46 -9.75
N GLN A 103 -10.02 19.32 -10.11
CA GLN A 103 -9.82 20.31 -11.15
C GLN A 103 -9.05 21.49 -10.54
N VAL A 104 -7.96 21.89 -11.20
CA VAL A 104 -7.10 22.96 -10.74
C VAL A 104 -7.04 24.04 -11.81
N ASP A 105 -7.32 25.29 -11.43
CA ASP A 105 -7.08 26.42 -12.32
C ASP A 105 -5.62 26.89 -12.17
N PRO A 106 -4.77 26.76 -13.22
CA PRO A 106 -3.39 27.23 -13.16
C PRO A 106 -3.26 28.76 -13.04
N ARG A 107 -4.33 29.52 -13.31
CA ARG A 107 -4.36 30.99 -13.20
C ARG A 107 -4.82 31.47 -11.82
N ALA A 108 -5.56 30.63 -11.09
CA ALA A 108 -6.06 30.89 -9.74
C ALA A 108 -5.69 29.72 -8.82
N TRP A 109 -4.37 29.50 -8.66
CA TRP A 109 -3.84 28.33 -7.96
C TRP A 109 -4.33 28.25 -6.52
N VAL A 110 -4.89 27.09 -6.16
CA VAL A 110 -5.22 26.69 -4.79
C VAL A 110 -4.35 25.49 -4.44
N ASP A 111 -3.71 25.52 -3.28
CA ASP A 111 -2.87 24.41 -2.83
C ASP A 111 -3.69 23.14 -2.63
N ILE A 112 -3.22 22.06 -3.25
CA ILE A 112 -3.81 20.73 -3.13
C ILE A 112 -3.36 20.14 -1.79
N PRO A 113 -4.28 19.61 -0.96
CA PRO A 113 -3.92 18.98 0.31
C PRO A 113 -2.84 17.91 0.10
N MET A 114 -1.76 17.98 0.90
CA MET A 114 -0.68 16.99 0.83
C MET A 114 -1.09 15.64 1.41
N ASP A 115 -2.00 15.64 2.38
CA ASP A 115 -2.61 14.42 2.88
C ASP A 115 -3.62 13.89 1.86
N ALA A 116 -3.34 12.67 1.39
CA ALA A 116 -4.27 11.94 0.56
C ALA A 116 -5.39 11.39 1.46
N ASP A 117 -6.64 11.70 1.15
CA ASP A 117 -7.78 11.07 1.82
C ASP A 117 -7.92 9.62 1.32
N CYS A 118 -6.98 8.77 1.75
CA CYS A 118 -6.99 7.34 1.48
C CYS A 118 -7.87 6.58 2.48
N THR A 119 -8.83 7.24 3.15
CA THR A 119 -9.69 6.57 4.12
C THR A 119 -10.97 6.06 3.48
N ASP A 120 -11.50 4.96 4.02
CA ASP A 120 -12.78 4.39 3.63
C ASP A 120 -13.92 5.19 4.30
N GLN A 121 -13.84 6.51 4.21
CA GLN A 121 -15.03 7.36 4.26
C GLN A 121 -15.78 7.03 2.96
N SER A 122 -16.54 5.95 2.99
CA SER A 122 -17.68 5.73 2.11
C SER A 122 -18.75 6.77 2.44
N VAL A 123 -18.39 8.04 2.38
CA VAL A 123 -19.32 9.04 1.88
C VAL A 123 -19.46 8.61 0.44
N GLU A 124 -20.60 7.97 0.15
CA GLU A 124 -21.12 7.82 -1.19
C GLU A 124 -20.68 9.06 -1.95
N VAL A 125 -19.80 8.86 -2.94
CA VAL A 125 -19.24 9.95 -3.74
C VAL A 125 -20.47 10.63 -4.28
N THR A 126 -20.92 11.67 -3.57
CA THR A 126 -22.00 12.51 -4.02
C THR A 126 -21.38 13.04 -5.28
N PRO A 127 -21.85 12.59 -6.46
CA PRO A 127 -21.16 12.78 -7.71
C PRO A 127 -20.76 14.23 -7.69
N VAL A 128 -19.45 14.51 -7.72
CA VAL A 128 -18.92 15.88 -7.62
C VAL A 128 -19.89 16.70 -8.44
N ARG A 129 -20.69 17.52 -7.75
CA ARG A 129 -21.91 18.08 -8.33
C ARG A 129 -21.42 19.15 -9.27
N SER A 130 -21.02 18.70 -10.47
CA SER A 130 -20.13 19.30 -11.46
C SER A 130 -18.77 18.59 -11.67
N PHE A 131 -18.74 17.29 -11.94
CA PHE A 131 -17.87 16.82 -13.04
C PHE A 131 -18.50 17.31 -14.35
N VAL A 132 -18.57 18.63 -14.52
CA VAL A 132 -18.91 19.25 -15.80
C VAL A 132 -17.70 18.93 -16.65
N ASN A 133 -17.90 18.13 -17.70
CA ASN A 133 -16.88 17.88 -18.71
C ASN A 133 -16.33 19.23 -19.17
N GLY A 134 -15.19 19.59 -18.60
CA GLY A 134 -14.45 20.82 -18.84
C GLY A 134 -14.10 20.89 -20.30
N LEU A 135 -14.74 21.84 -20.98
CA LEU A 135 -14.48 22.18 -22.36
C LEU A 135 -13.01 22.56 -22.47
N GLU A 136 -12.21 21.70 -23.11
CA GLU A 136 -10.87 21.93 -23.68
C GLU A 136 -9.91 22.85 -22.86
N ASN A 137 -8.74 22.32 -22.44
CA ASN A 137 -7.65 23.05 -21.73
C ASN A 137 -7.75 23.24 -20.20
N GLU A 138 -8.48 22.40 -19.47
CA GLU A 138 -8.43 22.42 -17.99
C GLU A 138 -7.40 21.44 -17.42
N LEU A 139 -6.66 21.87 -16.39
CA LEU A 139 -5.69 21.04 -15.67
C LEU A 139 -6.41 20.18 -14.63
N MET A 140 -6.33 18.87 -14.83
CA MET A 140 -6.88 17.87 -13.91
C MET A 140 -5.74 17.25 -13.11
N PHE A 141 -5.88 17.23 -11.80
CA PHE A 141 -5.01 16.52 -10.87
C PHE A 141 -5.69 15.21 -10.47
N LEU A 142 -5.00 14.10 -10.67
CA LEU A 142 -5.48 12.75 -10.38
C LEU A 142 -4.58 12.14 -9.31
N ARG A 143 -5.18 11.65 -8.22
CA ARG A 143 -4.49 10.93 -7.15
C ARG A 143 -5.14 9.58 -6.95
N ALA A 144 -4.34 8.52 -6.98
CA ALA A 144 -4.77 7.16 -6.69
C ALA A 144 -4.20 6.69 -5.36
N CYS A 145 -5.09 6.29 -4.45
CA CYS A 145 -4.79 5.63 -3.19
C CYS A 145 -5.13 4.15 -3.30
N ALA A 146 -4.15 3.26 -3.21
CA ALA A 146 -4.38 1.82 -3.12
C ALA A 146 -4.03 1.31 -1.73
N LYS A 147 -4.97 0.62 -1.07
CA LYS A 147 -4.71 -0.08 0.20
C LYS A 147 -4.25 -1.52 -0.04
N PHE A 148 -3.17 -1.93 0.61
CA PHE A 148 -2.70 -3.31 0.54
C PHE A 148 -2.35 -3.88 1.91
N THR A 149 -2.43 -5.22 2.00
CA THR A 149 -2.04 -5.97 3.20
C THR A 149 -0.66 -6.60 2.94
N PRO A 150 0.35 -6.39 3.80
CA PRO A 150 1.66 -7.00 3.67
C PRO A 150 1.60 -8.52 3.63
N VAL A 151 2.55 -9.14 2.95
CA VAL A 151 2.70 -10.60 2.93
C VAL A 151 3.27 -11.08 4.27
N PHE A 152 4.24 -10.34 4.82
CA PHE A 152 4.88 -10.62 6.10
C PHE A 152 4.67 -9.48 7.11
N PRO A 153 3.47 -9.36 7.73
CA PRO A 153 3.15 -8.26 8.64
C PRO A 153 3.97 -8.25 9.93
N THR A 154 4.57 -9.40 10.30
CA THR A 154 5.43 -9.57 11.47
C THR A 154 6.92 -9.33 11.19
N SER A 155 7.31 -9.16 9.91
CA SER A 155 8.67 -8.75 9.54
C SER A 155 8.96 -7.33 10.00
N GLY A 156 10.25 -6.97 10.12
CA GLY A 156 10.66 -5.69 10.72
C GLY A 156 10.12 -4.48 9.97
N LEU A 157 10.03 -4.60 8.65
CA LEU A 157 9.44 -3.58 7.80
C LEU A 157 7.90 -3.58 7.88
N GLY A 158 7.31 -4.78 7.90
CA GLY A 158 5.89 -5.02 8.14
C GLY A 158 5.37 -4.42 9.45
N LYS A 159 6.22 -4.19 10.46
CA LYS A 159 5.84 -3.59 11.75
C LYS A 159 5.98 -2.07 11.81
N ASN A 160 6.94 -1.48 11.08
CA ASN A 160 7.38 -0.09 11.27
C ASN A 160 6.89 0.89 10.21
N ILE A 161 6.17 0.44 9.18
CA ILE A 161 5.57 1.36 8.21
C ILE A 161 4.21 1.84 8.73
N ASN A 162 3.90 3.11 8.46
CA ASN A 162 2.64 3.75 8.81
C ASN A 162 1.47 2.96 8.21
N LYS A 163 0.75 2.26 9.08
CA LYS A 163 -0.46 1.51 8.77
C LYS A 163 -1.67 2.34 9.14
N ASP A 164 -2.77 2.16 8.42
CA ASP A 164 -4.07 2.61 8.89
C ASP A 164 -4.54 1.78 10.11
N ALA A 165 -5.67 2.20 10.70
CA ALA A 165 -6.25 1.52 11.87
C ALA A 165 -6.61 0.04 11.60
N ALA A 166 -6.69 -0.38 10.33
CA ALA A 166 -6.95 -1.75 9.91
C ALA A 166 -5.67 -2.56 9.64
N GLY A 167 -4.49 -1.97 9.83
CA GLY A 167 -3.19 -2.62 9.61
C GLY A 167 -2.74 -2.64 8.14
N GLN A 168 -3.41 -1.87 7.27
CA GLN A 168 -3.15 -1.79 5.84
C GLN A 168 -2.23 -0.62 5.50
N TYR A 169 -1.57 -0.75 4.36
CA TYR A 169 -0.63 0.22 3.84
C TYR A 169 -1.26 0.96 2.68
N SER A 170 -1.06 2.27 2.61
CA SER A 170 -1.52 3.09 1.49
C SER A 170 -0.37 3.41 0.53
N LEU A 171 -0.50 3.00 -0.73
CA LEU A 171 0.30 3.53 -1.84
C LEU A 171 -0.44 4.70 -2.44
N VAL A 172 0.25 5.81 -2.63
CA VAL A 172 -0.31 7.02 -3.24
C VAL A 172 0.49 7.33 -4.49
N SER A 173 -0.20 7.44 -5.63
CA SER A 173 0.39 7.90 -6.88
C SER A 173 -0.41 9.10 -7.40
N THR A 174 0.29 10.11 -7.91
CA THR A 174 -0.30 11.36 -8.38
C THR A 174 0.17 11.66 -9.80
N SER A 175 -0.75 12.09 -10.66
CA SER A 175 -0.42 12.63 -11.99
C SER A 175 -1.36 13.76 -12.33
N ALA A 176 -0.93 14.64 -13.23
CA ALA A 176 -1.71 15.75 -13.70
C ALA A 176 -1.79 15.71 -15.22
N PHE A 177 -2.94 16.07 -15.78
CA PHE A 177 -3.14 16.10 -17.22
C PHE A 177 -4.05 17.23 -17.66
N VAL A 178 -3.88 17.63 -18.90
CA VAL A 178 -4.74 18.58 -19.59
C VAL A 178 -5.32 17.87 -20.80
N GLN A 179 -6.60 18.04 -21.07
CA GLN A 179 -7.21 17.56 -22.30
C GLN A 179 -6.78 18.47 -23.45
N GLU A 180 -6.06 17.92 -24.42
CA GLU A 180 -5.61 18.68 -25.58
C GLU A 180 -6.84 19.06 -26.45
N PRO A 181 -6.93 20.33 -26.90
CA PRO A 181 -7.95 20.75 -27.87
C PRO A 181 -7.70 20.05 -29.22
N ARG A 182 -8.75 19.93 -30.03
CA ARG A 182 -8.66 19.29 -31.34
C ARG A 182 -7.88 20.11 -32.37
#